data_AF-A0A1Y4S267-F1
#
_entry.id   AF-A0A1Y4S267-F1
#
_cell.length_a   1.000
_cell.length_b   1.000
_cell.length_c   1.000
_cell.angle_alpha   90.00
_cell.angle_beta   90.00
_cell.angle_gamma   90.00
#
_symmetry.space_group_name_H-M   'P 1'
#
loop_
_entity.id
_entity.type
_entity.pdbx_description
1 polymer ?
#
loop_
_entity_poly.entity_id
_entity_poly.type
_entity_poly.pdbx_seq_one_letter_code
_entity_poly.pdbx_strand_id
1 'polypeptide(L)'
;MLKLVGACLIMASAAGIGVSFSTDLKRRCQELRILKQLAYMLRGEIKFTKTPLPEAFSHISVRLPEPFGNFLSNVAEALGTADGRTFGELWREKIKESLAGSHLSRMDKEQLGTLGEVLGYLDLEMQLASIDLYLEQLELSIQEAESSMCSKQKLYQSLGVAGGIFLVILLI
;
A
#
# COMPACT_ATOMS: atom_id res chain seq x y z
N MET A 1 43.65 15.82 -10.57
CA MET A 1 42.50 15.60 -11.47
C MET A 1 41.75 14.30 -11.14
N LEU A 2 42.38 13.12 -11.27
CA LEU A 2 41.71 11.82 -11.04
C LEU A 2 41.09 11.65 -9.63
N LYS A 3 41.76 12.19 -8.59
CA LYS A 3 41.30 12.15 -7.19
C LYS A 3 39.97 12.89 -6.96
N LEU A 4 39.76 14.03 -7.63
CA LEU A 4 38.54 14.83 -7.53
C LEU A 4 37.36 14.15 -8.25
N VAL A 5 37.62 13.55 -9.42
CA VAL A 5 36.61 12.83 -10.21
C VAL A 5 36.14 11.58 -9.45
N GLY A 6 37.05 10.85 -8.80
CA GLY A 6 36.71 9.73 -7.92
C GLY A 6 35.83 10.17 -6.74
N ALA A 7 36.20 11.24 -6.05
CA ALA A 7 35.40 11.78 -4.93
C ALA A 7 33.99 12.22 -5.37
N CYS A 8 33.84 12.88 -6.52
CA CYS A 8 32.54 13.25 -7.07
C CYS A 8 31.68 12.03 -7.45
N LEU A 9 32.27 10.98 -8.05
CA LEU A 9 31.56 9.74 -8.39
C LEU A 9 31.05 9.01 -7.13
N ILE A 10 31.84 9.01 -6.06
CA ILE A 10 31.46 8.38 -4.79
C ILE A 10 30.29 9.13 -4.14
N MET A 11 30.35 10.47 -4.08
CA MET A 11 29.23 11.28 -3.58
C MET A 11 27.96 11.10 -4.41
N ALA A 12 28.07 11.01 -5.74
CA ALA A 12 26.95 10.75 -6.62
C ALA A 12 26.33 9.36 -6.41
N SER A 13 27.16 8.33 -6.19
CA SER A 13 26.68 6.97 -5.93
C SER A 13 25.97 6.85 -4.57
N ALA A 14 26.48 7.51 -3.55
CA ALA A 14 25.86 7.60 -2.23
C ALA A 14 24.49 8.31 -2.28
N ALA A 15 24.39 9.40 -3.04
CA ALA A 15 23.13 10.10 -3.26
C ALA A 15 22.11 9.26 -4.06
N GLY A 16 22.57 8.52 -5.08
CA GLY A 16 21.71 7.67 -5.92
C GLY A 16 21.07 6.51 -5.15
N ILE A 17 21.81 5.85 -4.25
CA ILE A 17 21.29 4.74 -3.44
C ILE A 17 20.23 5.23 -2.44
N GLY A 18 20.40 6.42 -1.86
CA GLY A 18 19.41 7.04 -0.97
C GLY A 18 18.09 7.37 -1.65
N VAL A 19 18.13 7.76 -2.93
CA VAL A 19 16.92 8.09 -3.71
C VAL A 19 16.15 6.83 -4.12
N SER A 20 16.83 5.78 -4.58
CA SER A 20 16.18 4.55 -5.08
C SER A 20 15.48 3.75 -3.97
N PHE A 21 16.00 3.73 -2.74
CA PHE A 21 15.35 3.02 -1.63
C PHE A 21 14.14 3.78 -1.08
N SER A 22 14.09 5.10 -1.29
CA SER A 22 12.96 5.93 -0.88
C SER A 22 11.70 5.69 -1.72
N THR A 23 11.87 5.26 -2.99
CA THR A 23 10.77 5.17 -3.95
C THR A 23 9.77 4.07 -3.64
N ASP A 24 10.21 2.85 -3.30
CA ASP A 24 9.27 1.74 -3.03
C ASP A 24 8.49 1.92 -1.73
N LEU A 25 9.15 2.41 -0.68
CA LEU A 25 8.49 2.76 0.57
C LEU A 25 7.49 3.91 0.38
N LYS A 26 7.85 4.92 -0.43
CA LYS A 26 6.95 6.02 -0.78
C LYS A 26 5.72 5.51 -1.54
N ARG A 27 5.91 4.60 -2.48
CA ARG A 27 4.81 3.96 -3.22
C ARG A 27 3.93 3.11 -2.31
N ARG A 28 4.50 2.30 -1.42
CA ARG A 28 3.72 1.56 -0.40
C ARG A 28 2.86 2.51 0.46
N CYS A 29 3.43 3.62 0.93
CA CYS A 29 2.69 4.61 1.72
C CYS A 29 1.54 5.24 0.90
N GLN A 30 1.77 5.57 -0.38
CA GLN A 30 0.73 6.05 -1.28
C GLN A 30 -0.39 5.02 -1.47
N GLU A 31 -0.03 3.75 -1.69
CA GLU A 31 -0.97 2.63 -1.83
C GLU A 31 -1.80 2.39 -0.56
N LEU A 32 -1.20 2.45 0.63
CA LEU A 32 -1.92 2.38 1.90
C LEU A 32 -2.92 3.52 2.08
N ARG A 33 -2.58 4.74 1.64
CA ARG A 33 -3.52 5.88 1.65
C ARG A 33 -4.68 5.67 0.67
N ILE A 34 -4.44 5.03 -0.48
CA ILE A 34 -5.49 4.65 -1.42
C ILE A 34 -6.42 3.61 -0.79
N LEU A 35 -5.89 2.60 -0.08
CA LEU A 35 -6.70 1.64 0.69
C LEU A 35 -7.51 2.33 1.79
N LYS A 36 -6.94 3.32 2.47
CA LYS A 36 -7.66 4.13 3.46
C LYS A 36 -8.81 4.91 2.83
N GLN A 37 -8.59 5.50 1.66
CA GLN A 37 -9.63 6.16 0.89
C GLN A 37 -10.74 5.17 0.46
N LEU A 38 -10.37 3.99 -0.02
CA LEU A 38 -11.30 2.90 -0.33
C LEU A 38 -12.17 2.55 0.87
N ALA A 39 -11.56 2.28 2.03
CA ALA A 39 -12.26 1.92 3.24
C ALA A 39 -13.23 3.02 3.72
N TYR A 40 -12.84 4.30 3.63
CA TYR A 40 -13.76 5.41 3.93
C TYR A 40 -14.96 5.48 2.99
N MET A 41 -14.73 5.32 1.68
CA MET A 41 -15.82 5.34 0.69
C MET A 41 -16.77 4.17 0.94
N LEU A 42 -16.23 2.98 1.20
CA LEU A 42 -17.01 1.79 1.50
C LEU A 42 -17.85 1.95 2.77
N ARG A 43 -17.25 2.52 3.83
CA ARG A 43 -17.97 2.86 5.07
C ARG A 43 -19.14 3.80 4.80
N GLY A 44 -18.94 4.80 3.94
CA GLY A 44 -19.99 5.74 3.55
C GLY A 44 -21.14 5.04 2.82
N GLU A 45 -20.81 4.20 1.83
CA GLU A 45 -21.80 3.47 1.03
C GLU A 45 -22.64 2.51 1.89
N ILE A 46 -21.99 1.74 2.76
CA ILE A 46 -22.64 0.78 3.66
C ILE A 46 -23.51 1.50 4.70
N LYS A 47 -23.03 2.61 5.26
CA LYS A 47 -23.75 3.34 6.31
C LYS A 47 -24.98 4.09 5.80
N PHE A 48 -24.90 4.72 4.63
CA PHE A 48 -25.88 5.73 4.22
C PHE A 48 -26.70 5.35 3.00
N THR A 49 -26.15 4.56 2.08
CA THR A 49 -26.78 4.33 0.77
C THR A 49 -27.59 3.04 0.72
N LYS A 50 -27.35 2.09 1.65
CA LYS A 50 -27.94 0.72 1.62
C LYS A 50 -27.78 0.03 0.25
N THR A 51 -26.78 0.46 -0.51
CA THR A 51 -26.50 -0.01 -1.86
C THR A 51 -25.93 -1.42 -1.78
N PRO A 52 -26.35 -2.35 -2.66
CA PRO A 52 -25.72 -3.66 -2.77
C PRO A 52 -24.20 -3.54 -2.92
N LEU A 53 -23.45 -4.42 -2.25
CA LEU A 53 -21.97 -4.43 -2.30
C LEU A 53 -21.39 -4.36 -3.73
N PRO A 54 -21.91 -5.10 -4.74
CA PRO A 54 -21.40 -5.01 -6.11
C PRO A 54 -21.52 -3.60 -6.72
N GLU A 55 -22.62 -2.91 -6.46
CA GLU A 55 -22.86 -1.55 -6.94
C GLU A 55 -21.94 -0.55 -6.21
N ALA A 56 -21.80 -0.69 -4.89
CA ALA A 56 -20.86 0.11 -4.11
C ALA A 56 -19.42 -0.05 -4.61
N PHE A 57 -18.97 -1.28 -4.86
CA PHE A 57 -17.64 -1.54 -5.42
C PHE A 57 -17.47 -0.96 -6.82
N SER A 58 -18.49 -1.03 -7.67
CA SER A 58 -18.47 -0.42 -9.02
C SER A 58 -18.42 1.12 -8.97
N HIS A 59 -19.11 1.74 -8.02
CA HIS A 59 -19.07 3.19 -7.84
C HIS A 59 -17.72 3.68 -7.29
N ILE A 60 -17.11 2.89 -6.41
CA ILE A 60 -15.83 3.22 -5.79
C ILE A 60 -14.68 2.95 -6.78
N SER A 61 -14.76 1.89 -7.58
CA SER A 61 -13.69 1.48 -8.51
C SER A 61 -13.27 2.61 -9.45
N VAL A 62 -14.23 3.33 -10.02
CA VAL A 62 -13.97 4.43 -10.97
C VAL A 62 -13.30 5.66 -10.32
N ARG A 63 -13.27 5.74 -8.99
CA ARG A 63 -12.65 6.84 -8.23
C ARG A 63 -11.25 6.52 -7.72
N LEU A 64 -10.83 5.26 -7.84
CA LEU A 64 -9.54 4.79 -7.36
C LEU A 64 -8.56 4.64 -8.52
N PRO A 65 -7.27 4.95 -8.30
CA PRO A 65 -6.23 4.68 -9.29
C PRO A 65 -5.99 3.17 -9.42
N GLU A 66 -5.41 2.77 -10.55
CA GLU A 66 -4.88 1.43 -10.74
C GLU A 66 -3.75 1.12 -9.72
N PRO A 67 -3.66 -0.12 -9.21
CA PRO A 67 -4.48 -1.29 -9.55
C PRO A 67 -5.79 -1.44 -8.73
N PHE A 68 -6.10 -0.48 -7.84
CA PHE A 68 -7.21 -0.59 -6.89
C PHE A 68 -8.58 -0.44 -7.52
N GLY A 69 -8.70 0.40 -8.55
CA GLY A 69 -9.92 0.52 -9.35
C GLY A 69 -10.29 -0.80 -10.01
N ASN A 70 -9.39 -1.36 -10.81
CA ASN A 70 -9.54 -2.69 -11.42
C ASN A 70 -9.81 -3.80 -10.39
N PHE A 71 -9.09 -3.82 -9.26
CA PHE A 71 -9.38 -4.75 -8.17
C PHE A 71 -10.86 -4.73 -7.74
N LEU A 72 -11.41 -3.54 -7.42
CA LEU A 72 -12.83 -3.44 -7.03
C LEU A 72 -13.79 -3.75 -8.16
N SER A 73 -13.47 -3.36 -9.40
CA SER A 73 -14.28 -3.69 -10.57
C SER A 73 -14.40 -5.20 -10.77
N ASN A 74 -13.28 -5.93 -10.65
CA ASN A 74 -13.26 -7.39 -10.79
C ASN A 74 -14.01 -8.09 -9.66
N VAL A 75 -13.95 -7.55 -8.44
CA VAL A 75 -14.76 -8.05 -7.31
C VAL A 75 -16.25 -7.84 -7.59
N ALA A 76 -16.64 -6.66 -8.06
CA ALA A 76 -18.03 -6.35 -8.38
C ALA A 76 -18.59 -7.26 -9.48
N GLU A 77 -17.83 -7.48 -10.55
CA GLU A 77 -18.22 -8.36 -11.65
C GLU A 77 -18.37 -9.81 -11.19
N ALA A 78 -17.39 -10.32 -10.42
CA ALA A 78 -17.41 -11.70 -9.96
C ALA A 78 -18.48 -11.99 -8.89
N LEU A 79 -18.92 -10.98 -8.13
CA LEU A 79 -20.10 -11.10 -7.27
C LEU A 79 -21.40 -11.32 -8.06
N GLY A 80 -21.44 -10.92 -9.33
CA GLY A 80 -22.58 -11.18 -10.22
C GLY A 80 -22.60 -12.60 -10.79
N THR A 81 -21.48 -13.31 -10.74
CA THR A 81 -21.37 -14.70 -11.22
C THR A 81 -21.51 -15.68 -10.06
N ALA A 82 -22.62 -16.42 -10.04
CA ALA A 82 -22.84 -17.45 -9.02
C ALA A 82 -21.96 -18.69 -9.29
N ASP A 83 -20.83 -18.79 -8.61
CA ASP A 83 -19.87 -19.90 -8.74
C ASP A 83 -19.71 -20.76 -7.46
N GLY A 84 -20.50 -20.46 -6.43
CA GLY A 84 -20.54 -21.22 -5.17
C GLY A 84 -19.46 -20.85 -4.16
N ARG A 85 -18.59 -19.88 -4.46
CA ARG A 85 -17.58 -19.37 -3.50
C ARG A 85 -18.20 -18.41 -2.49
N THR A 86 -17.63 -18.37 -1.30
CA THR A 86 -17.95 -17.31 -0.32
C THR A 86 -17.35 -15.98 -0.77
N PHE A 87 -17.95 -14.87 -0.34
CA PHE A 87 -17.40 -13.55 -0.66
C PHE A 87 -15.94 -13.37 -0.19
N GLY A 88 -15.60 -13.89 0.99
CA GLY A 88 -14.23 -13.82 1.52
C GLY A 88 -13.20 -14.60 0.67
N GLU A 89 -13.59 -15.74 0.10
CA GLU A 89 -12.73 -16.50 -0.84
C GLU A 89 -12.51 -15.73 -2.14
N LEU A 90 -13.58 -15.22 -2.74
CA LEU A 90 -13.53 -14.40 -3.94
C LEU A 90 -12.65 -13.15 -3.73
N TRP A 91 -12.85 -12.45 -2.62
CA TRP A 91 -12.11 -11.25 -2.26
C TRP A 91 -10.60 -11.52 -2.19
N ARG A 92 -10.20 -12.60 -1.48
CA ARG A 92 -8.80 -12.99 -1.37
C ARG A 92 -8.16 -13.37 -2.69
N GLU A 93 -8.90 -14.06 -3.56
CA GLU A 93 -8.43 -14.37 -4.90
C GLU A 93 -8.16 -13.08 -5.68
N LYS A 94 -9.12 -12.15 -5.68
CA LYS A 94 -8.95 -10.88 -6.40
C LYS A 94 -7.85 -9.99 -5.84
N ILE A 95 -7.56 -10.05 -4.54
CA ILE A 95 -6.35 -9.43 -3.96
C ILE A 95 -5.09 -10.02 -4.59
N LYS A 96 -5.00 -11.36 -4.67
CA LYS A 96 -3.82 -12.04 -5.21
C LYS A 96 -3.63 -11.75 -6.69
N GLU A 97 -4.70 -11.70 -7.47
CA GLU A 97 -4.65 -11.44 -8.91
C GLU A 97 -4.38 -9.96 -9.22
N SER A 98 -5.21 -9.06 -8.69
CA SER A 98 -5.22 -7.65 -9.09
C SER A 98 -4.11 -6.85 -8.39
N LEU A 99 -3.74 -7.24 -7.17
CA LEU A 99 -2.72 -6.54 -6.38
C LEU A 99 -1.38 -7.29 -6.34
N ALA A 100 -1.14 -8.22 -7.28
CA ALA A 100 0.15 -8.93 -7.37
C ALA A 100 1.34 -7.96 -7.48
N GLY A 101 1.21 -6.94 -8.34
CA GLY A 101 2.24 -5.94 -8.63
C GLY A 101 2.23 -4.69 -7.74
N SER A 102 1.38 -4.65 -6.71
CA SER A 102 1.36 -3.52 -5.77
C SER A 102 2.59 -3.54 -4.86
N HIS A 103 2.98 -2.37 -4.34
CA HIS A 103 4.04 -2.18 -3.34
C HIS A 103 3.57 -2.50 -1.89
N LEU A 104 2.30 -2.86 -1.71
CA LEU A 104 1.77 -3.40 -0.44
C LEU A 104 2.58 -4.59 0.07
N SER A 105 2.83 -4.58 1.38
CA SER A 105 3.47 -5.70 2.07
C SER A 105 2.53 -6.91 2.14
N ARG A 106 3.09 -8.08 2.48
CA ARG A 106 2.29 -9.27 2.75
C ARG A 106 1.27 -9.03 3.88
N MET A 107 1.69 -8.35 4.95
CA MET A 107 0.83 -8.02 6.07
C MET A 107 -0.33 -7.12 5.63
N ASP A 108 -0.05 -6.12 4.78
CA ASP A 108 -1.07 -5.19 4.27
C ASP A 108 -2.15 -5.95 3.47
N LYS A 109 -1.73 -6.92 2.65
CA LYS A 109 -2.63 -7.78 1.87
C LYS A 109 -3.42 -8.76 2.76
N GLU A 110 -2.81 -9.28 3.81
CA GLU A 110 -3.49 -10.14 4.79
C GLU A 110 -4.57 -9.35 5.55
N GLN A 111 -4.27 -8.15 6.02
CA GLN A 111 -5.25 -7.25 6.68
C GLN A 111 -6.39 -6.86 5.73
N LEU A 112 -6.08 -6.51 4.48
CA LEU A 112 -7.10 -6.26 3.45
C LEU A 112 -7.96 -7.51 3.19
N GLY A 113 -7.37 -8.70 3.25
CA GLY A 113 -8.08 -9.98 3.13
C GLY A 113 -9.10 -10.19 4.23
N THR A 114 -8.75 -9.87 5.48
CA THR A 114 -9.65 -9.96 6.63
C THR A 114 -10.88 -9.05 6.47
N LEU A 115 -10.73 -7.86 5.88
CA LEU A 115 -11.85 -6.97 5.61
C LEU A 115 -12.93 -7.66 4.75
N GLY A 116 -12.53 -8.39 3.71
CA GLY A 116 -13.45 -9.10 2.83
C GLY A 116 -14.21 -10.24 3.51
N GLU A 117 -13.60 -10.92 4.49
CA GLU A 117 -14.32 -11.91 5.29
C GLU A 117 -15.49 -11.26 6.04
N VAL A 118 -15.25 -10.09 6.65
CA VAL A 118 -16.28 -9.45 7.48
C VAL A 118 -17.40 -8.83 6.65
N LEU A 119 -17.05 -8.21 5.52
CA LEU A 119 -18.02 -7.62 4.60
C LEU A 119 -19.03 -8.65 4.05
N GLY A 120 -18.71 -9.95 4.10
CA GLY A 120 -19.64 -11.01 3.73
C GLY A 120 -20.73 -11.30 4.77
N TYR A 121 -20.65 -10.77 5.99
CA TYR A 121 -21.68 -10.96 7.03
C TYR A 121 -22.86 -10.00 6.85
N LEU A 122 -24.03 -10.37 7.36
CA LEU A 122 -25.27 -9.60 7.21
C LEU A 122 -25.41 -8.42 8.20
N ASP A 123 -24.62 -8.41 9.27
CA ASP A 123 -24.74 -7.46 10.37
C ASP A 123 -24.01 -6.13 10.06
N LEU A 124 -24.81 -5.08 9.87
CA LEU A 124 -24.33 -3.73 9.55
C LEU A 124 -23.42 -3.14 10.64
N GLU A 125 -23.73 -3.34 11.93
CA GLU A 125 -22.93 -2.78 13.02
C GLU A 125 -21.55 -3.45 13.06
N MET A 126 -21.51 -4.77 12.90
CA MET A 126 -20.25 -5.51 12.81
C MET A 126 -19.42 -5.11 11.59
N GLN A 127 -20.06 -4.91 10.43
CA GLN A 127 -19.38 -4.42 9.23
C GLN A 127 -18.74 -3.05 9.45
N LEU A 128 -19.50 -2.09 10.01
CA LEU A 128 -19.00 -0.74 10.26
C LEU A 128 -17.87 -0.72 11.29
N ALA A 129 -18.01 -1.47 12.39
CA ALA A 129 -16.97 -1.59 13.40
C ALA A 129 -15.67 -2.18 12.83
N SER A 130 -15.79 -3.16 11.92
CA SER A 130 -14.62 -3.80 11.30
C SER A 130 -13.95 -2.91 10.27
N ILE A 131 -14.71 -2.09 9.54
CA ILE A 131 -14.14 -1.05 8.68
C ILE A 131 -13.42 0.01 9.52
N ASP A 132 -14.00 0.44 10.64
CA ASP A 132 -13.36 1.40 11.55
C ASP A 132 -12.05 0.85 12.13
N LEU A 133 -12.04 -0.42 12.55
CA LEU A 133 -10.81 -1.10 12.98
C LEU A 133 -9.77 -1.18 11.85
N TYR A 134 -10.19 -1.46 10.62
CA TYR A 134 -9.27 -1.51 9.48
C TYR A 134 -8.70 -0.12 9.13
N LEU A 135 -9.49 0.94 9.26
CA LEU A 135 -9.03 2.32 9.11
C LEU A 135 -7.96 2.69 10.14
N GLU A 136 -8.12 2.27 11.40
CA GLU A 136 -7.12 2.46 12.45
C GLU A 136 -5.83 1.68 12.14
N GLN A 137 -5.94 0.42 11.70
CA GLN A 137 -4.79 -0.38 11.29
C GLN A 137 -4.03 0.25 10.13
N LEU A 138 -4.75 0.75 9.11
CA LEU A 138 -4.15 1.46 7.98
C LEU A 138 -3.40 2.72 8.43
N GLU A 139 -3.95 3.48 9.38
CA GLU A 139 -3.27 4.66 9.92
C GLU A 139 -1.96 4.27 10.61
N LEU A 140 -1.96 3.22 11.43
CA LEU A 140 -0.75 2.70 12.05
C LEU A 140 0.28 2.24 11.00
N SER A 141 -0.16 1.50 9.97
CA SER A 141 0.72 1.05 8.88
C SER A 141 1.30 2.20 8.05
N ILE A 142 0.53 3.28 7.85
CA ILE A 142 1.02 4.50 7.18
C ILE A 142 2.11 5.15 8.03
N GLN A 143 1.87 5.34 9.33
CA GLN A 143 2.85 5.92 10.25
C GLN A 143 4.12 5.06 10.36
N GLU A 144 3.98 3.74 10.38
CA GLU A 144 5.11 2.81 10.36
C GLU A 144 5.91 2.91 9.05
N ALA A 145 5.22 2.96 7.90
CA ALA A 145 5.87 3.12 6.60
C ALA A 145 6.64 4.45 6.51
N GLU A 146 6.05 5.55 6.98
CA GLU A 146 6.67 6.88 6.99
C GLU A 146 7.87 6.97 7.94
N SER A 147 7.75 6.43 9.15
CA SER A 147 8.86 6.40 10.12
C SER A 147 10.02 5.53 9.64
N SER A 148 9.71 4.41 8.99
CA SER A 148 10.69 3.54 8.33
C SER A 148 11.43 4.26 7.20
N MET A 149 10.74 5.08 6.40
CA MET A 149 11.37 5.92 5.38
C MET A 149 12.38 6.89 5.98
N CYS A 150 11.98 7.64 7.01
CA CYS A 150 12.82 8.63 7.67
C CYS A 150 14.08 7.99 8.28
N SER A 151 13.90 6.86 8.96
CA SER A 151 14.99 6.14 9.62
C SER A 151 16.00 5.57 8.61
N LYS A 152 15.52 4.90 7.55
CA LYS A 152 16.39 4.32 6.53
C LYS A 152 17.10 5.39 5.70
N GLN A 153 16.42 6.49 5.35
CA GLN A 153 17.04 7.60 4.64
C GLN A 153 18.22 8.19 5.42
N LYS A 154 18.06 8.41 6.74
CA LYS A 154 19.14 8.90 7.61
C LYS A 154 20.32 7.92 7.67
N LEU A 155 20.05 6.62 7.78
CA LEU A 155 21.11 5.60 7.78
C LEU A 155 21.91 5.58 6.48
N TYR A 156 21.24 5.59 5.32
CA TYR A 156 21.91 5.59 4.01
C TYR A 156 22.69 6.89 3.77
N GLN A 157 22.17 8.04 4.18
CA GLN A 157 22.91 9.31 4.13
C GLN A 157 24.18 9.25 4.98
N SER A 158 24.08 8.78 6.23
CA SER A 158 25.24 8.63 7.12
C SER A 158 26.27 7.66 6.57
N LEU A 159 25.84 6.52 6.01
CA LEU A 159 26.74 5.53 5.42
C LEU A 159 27.42 6.07 4.15
N GLY A 160 26.68 6.83 3.34
CA GLY A 160 27.21 7.51 2.16
C GLY A 160 28.28 8.54 2.50
N VAL A 161 28.05 9.35 3.54
CA VAL A 161 29.03 10.33 4.04
C VAL A 161 30.26 9.62 4.61
N ALA A 162 30.07 8.61 5.47
CA ALA A 162 31.17 7.85 6.07
C ALA A 162 32.01 7.11 5.01
N GLY A 163 31.37 6.46 4.04
CA GLY A 163 32.04 5.78 2.92
C GLY A 163 32.77 6.76 2.00
N GLY A 164 32.19 7.94 1.75
CA GLY A 164 32.84 9.02 1.00
C GLY A 164 34.11 9.53 1.68
N ILE A 165 34.04 9.81 2.98
CA ILE A 165 35.21 10.23 3.78
C ILE A 165 36.30 9.14 3.76
N PHE A 166 35.92 7.88 3.99
CA PHE A 166 36.85 6.76 3.98
C PHE A 166 37.60 6.62 2.65
N LEU A 167 36.89 6.73 1.52
CA LEU A 167 37.51 6.64 0.20
C LEU A 167 38.40 7.84 -0.12
N VAL A 168 38.04 9.06 0.33
CA VAL A 168 38.92 10.24 0.21
C VAL A 168 40.23 10.03 0.97
N ILE A 169 40.17 9.48 2.19
CA ILE A 169 41.37 9.17 2.98
C ILE A 169 42.26 8.14 2.26
N LEU A 170 41.69 7.08 1.71
CA LEU A 170 42.44 6.06 0.94
C LEU A 170 43.09 6.62 -0.33
N LEU A 171 42.49 7.65 -0.92
CA LEU A 171 42.96 8.24 -2.18
C LEU A 171 44.07 9.27 -1.96
N ILE A 172 44.20 9.83 -0.75
CA ILE A 172 45.27 10.77 -0.38
C ILE A 172 46.59 10.02 -0.32
#